data_AF-A0A1U7DVW2-F1
#
_entry.id   AF-A0A1U7DVW2-F1
#
_cell.length_a   1.000
_cell.length_b   1.000
_cell.length_c   1.000
_cell.angle_alpha   90.00
_cell.angle_beta   90.00
_cell.angle_gamma   90.00
#
_symmetry.space_group_name_H-M   'P 1'
#
loop_
_entity.id
_entity.type
_entity.pdbx_description
1 polymer ?
#
loop_
_entity_poly.entity_id
_entity_poly.type
_entity_poly.pdbx_seq_one_letter_code
_entity_poly.pdbx_strand_id
1 'polypeptide(L)'
;MKKQYVLITILALVAQFAQAQFTLDGEFRPRTEYRHGFGSLIADDTDAGFGISTRARLNAGFTTESYKVYLSLQDVMVWGENRQILPYDQNNSFAIFQAWAEIKLGEGWSTKIGRQVLSYDDQRILGGLDWAQQGRNHDAALIKHKKGNFILDFALAFNQDYSNPTGFVSTGTGYDTTGFFSYKTMQMLYLKQSWEKFSGSLLLLNNGFQKYDGSSEPDGVSNLQTIGTHLDYEVGSFGLAANAFVQTGKRQGEIDVKGAYLLGLDVAYKTSDKVTLGAGLEIISGNDADTGETGAFFPLYGTNHKFNGFMDYFYVGNHANSIGLFDIHASANFKLNNSSSLMAKILNFSGEQELPSGEKSLGTEIDLVYKKAFKGYALVLGYSHLFPADGMYELKGVTETDAANGQNWAWAMLVIKPKFLNTSK
;
A
#
# COMPACT_ATOMS: atom_id res chain seq x y z
N MET A 1 -7.19 -53.63 -9.50
CA MET A 1 -6.90 -53.50 -8.05
C MET A 1 -5.40 -53.56 -7.73
N LYS A 2 -4.67 -54.68 -7.89
CA LYS A 2 -3.23 -54.75 -7.50
C LYS A 2 -2.30 -53.72 -8.16
N LYS A 3 -2.49 -53.39 -9.44
CA LYS A 3 -1.67 -52.39 -10.16
C LYS A 3 -1.92 -50.94 -9.69
N GLN A 4 -3.13 -50.63 -9.24
CA GLN A 4 -3.49 -49.29 -8.73
C GLN A 4 -2.83 -49.03 -7.37
N TYR A 5 -2.78 -50.03 -6.49
CA TYR A 5 -2.05 -49.93 -5.22
C TYR A 5 -0.55 -49.76 -5.43
N VAL A 6 0.04 -50.46 -6.40
CA VAL A 6 1.46 -50.27 -6.75
C VAL A 6 1.72 -48.84 -7.27
N LEU A 7 0.84 -48.29 -8.11
CA LEU A 7 0.97 -46.92 -8.59
C LEU A 7 0.85 -45.89 -7.46
N ILE A 8 -0.10 -46.08 -6.54
CA ILE A 8 -0.30 -45.22 -5.37
C ILE A 8 0.89 -45.32 -4.41
N THR A 9 1.43 -46.51 -4.17
CA THR A 9 2.62 -46.72 -3.33
C THR A 9 3.86 -46.12 -3.97
N ILE A 10 4.04 -46.23 -5.29
CA ILE A 10 5.14 -45.59 -6.01
C ILE A 10 4.99 -44.06 -5.96
N LEU A 11 3.79 -43.51 -6.16
CA LEU A 11 3.51 -42.07 -6.01
C LEU A 11 3.82 -41.57 -4.59
N ALA A 12 3.44 -42.33 -3.56
CA ALA A 12 3.70 -42.01 -2.16
C ALA A 12 5.20 -42.10 -1.82
N LEU A 13 5.94 -43.03 -2.42
CA LEU A 13 7.39 -43.18 -2.25
C LEU A 13 8.17 -42.08 -2.99
N VAL A 14 7.76 -41.70 -4.20
CA VAL A 14 8.37 -40.59 -4.98
C VAL A 14 8.15 -39.25 -4.27
N ALA A 15 7.00 -39.06 -3.61
CA ALA A 15 6.74 -37.87 -2.80
C ALA A 15 7.74 -37.68 -1.63
N GLN A 16 8.36 -38.76 -1.12
CA GLN A 16 9.35 -38.66 -0.04
C GLN A 16 10.72 -38.15 -0.49
N PHE A 17 11.03 -38.19 -1.79
CA PHE A 17 12.30 -37.71 -2.35
C PHE A 17 12.22 -36.26 -2.85
N ALA A 18 11.02 -35.67 -2.92
CA ALA A 18 10.87 -34.25 -3.21
C ALA A 18 11.19 -33.44 -1.95
N GLN A 19 12.26 -32.63 -2.00
CA GLN A 19 12.58 -31.57 -1.01
C GLN A 19 11.59 -30.39 -1.11
N ALA A 20 10.30 -30.69 -1.31
CA ALA A 20 9.27 -29.69 -1.49
C ALA A 20 8.71 -29.24 -0.14
N GLN A 21 8.69 -27.93 0.07
CA GLN A 21 8.14 -27.32 1.27
C GLN A 21 6.77 -26.75 0.93
N PHE A 22 5.75 -27.26 1.60
CA PHE A 22 4.37 -26.79 1.48
C PHE A 22 3.95 -26.04 2.74
N THR A 23 3.29 -24.90 2.55
CA THR A 23 2.72 -24.10 3.61
C THR A 23 1.24 -23.83 3.33
N LEU A 24 0.42 -23.97 4.37
CA LEU A 24 -0.97 -23.55 4.37
C LEU A 24 -1.22 -22.70 5.62
N ASP A 25 -1.60 -21.45 5.42
CA ASP A 25 -1.90 -20.50 6.49
C ASP A 25 -3.09 -19.62 6.11
N GLY A 26 -3.60 -18.88 7.08
CA GLY A 26 -4.72 -17.98 6.85
C GLY A 26 -4.59 -16.66 7.60
N GLU A 27 -5.51 -15.76 7.28
CA GLU A 27 -5.73 -14.51 7.99
C GLU A 27 -7.23 -14.33 8.21
N PHE A 28 -7.63 -14.01 9.44
CA PHE A 28 -8.97 -13.56 9.77
C PHE A 28 -8.88 -12.26 10.55
N ARG A 29 -9.42 -11.19 9.99
CA ARG A 29 -9.18 -9.83 10.45
C ARG A 29 -10.43 -8.95 10.35
N PRO A 30 -11.40 -9.10 11.27
CA PRO A 30 -12.47 -8.13 11.42
C PRO A 30 -11.92 -6.83 12.02
N ARG A 31 -12.35 -5.70 11.47
CA ARG A 31 -12.10 -4.35 11.95
C ARG A 31 -13.42 -3.60 12.06
N THR A 32 -13.75 -3.18 13.27
CA THR A 32 -14.83 -2.24 13.57
C THR A 32 -14.28 -0.83 13.51
N GLU A 33 -15.01 0.09 12.89
CA GLU A 33 -14.61 1.48 12.72
C GLU A 33 -15.77 2.42 13.04
N TYR A 34 -15.51 3.43 13.87
CA TYR A 34 -16.33 4.62 14.05
C TYR A 34 -15.62 5.79 13.36
N ARG A 35 -16.28 6.40 12.38
CA ARG A 35 -15.70 7.38 11.44
C ARG A 35 -16.51 8.67 11.50
N HIS A 36 -16.00 9.67 12.20
CA HIS A 36 -16.60 10.99 12.29
C HIS A 36 -15.65 11.98 11.62
N GLY A 37 -15.81 12.19 10.32
CA GLY A 37 -14.89 13.01 9.54
C GLY A 37 -13.61 12.29 9.12
N PHE A 38 -13.67 11.00 8.82
CA PHE A 38 -12.55 10.23 8.26
C PHE A 38 -12.41 10.50 6.75
N GLY A 39 -11.23 10.89 6.30
CA GLY A 39 -10.89 11.20 4.90
C GLY A 39 -11.29 12.61 4.42
N SER A 40 -12.24 13.25 5.10
CA SER A 40 -12.69 14.63 4.86
C SER A 40 -13.45 15.17 6.07
N LEU A 41 -13.63 16.49 6.15
CA LEU A 41 -14.46 17.12 7.17
C LEU A 41 -15.91 16.63 7.07
N ILE A 42 -16.50 16.28 8.21
CA ILE A 42 -17.93 15.97 8.34
C ILE A 42 -18.70 17.21 8.81
N ALA A 43 -19.93 17.40 8.33
CA ALA A 43 -20.81 18.49 8.74
C ALA A 43 -21.46 18.22 10.11
N ASP A 44 -21.83 19.28 10.84
CA ASP A 44 -22.32 19.20 12.24
C ASP A 44 -23.64 18.43 12.38
N ASP A 45 -24.48 18.43 11.35
CA ASP A 45 -25.76 17.72 11.32
C ASP A 45 -25.67 16.29 10.76
N THR A 46 -24.46 15.80 10.48
CA THR A 46 -24.24 14.50 9.84
C THR A 46 -23.77 13.46 10.86
N ASP A 47 -24.45 12.31 10.87
CA ASP A 47 -24.09 11.18 11.73
C ASP A 47 -22.74 10.55 11.32
N ALA A 48 -22.00 10.08 12.33
CA ALA A 48 -20.79 9.31 12.10
C ALA A 48 -21.06 8.01 11.34
N GLY A 49 -20.12 7.63 10.47
CA GLY A 49 -20.08 6.29 9.91
C GLY A 49 -19.72 5.26 10.97
N PHE A 50 -20.40 4.11 10.97
CA PHE A 50 -20.04 2.97 11.80
C PHE A 50 -20.16 1.68 10.99
N GLY A 51 -19.16 0.82 11.05
CA GLY A 51 -19.20 -0.43 10.31
C GLY A 51 -18.16 -1.44 10.77
N ILE A 52 -18.37 -2.69 10.35
CA ILE A 52 -17.43 -3.79 10.58
C ILE A 52 -17.09 -4.39 9.23
N SER A 53 -15.81 -4.37 8.88
CA SER A 53 -15.27 -5.03 7.70
C SER A 53 -14.41 -6.20 8.13
N THR A 54 -14.49 -7.33 7.42
CA THR A 54 -13.67 -8.51 7.66
C THR A 54 -12.86 -8.81 6.43
N ARG A 55 -11.53 -8.91 6.59
CA ARG A 55 -10.69 -9.62 5.64
C ARG A 55 -10.51 -11.07 6.08
N ALA A 56 -10.77 -11.99 5.17
CA ALA A 56 -10.35 -13.38 5.27
C ALA A 56 -9.37 -13.72 4.15
N ARG A 57 -8.28 -14.44 4.47
CA ARG A 57 -7.35 -14.98 3.46
C ARG A 57 -7.04 -16.44 3.75
N LEU A 58 -6.85 -17.20 2.68
CA LEU A 58 -6.22 -18.52 2.70
C LEU A 58 -5.02 -18.51 1.76
N ASN A 59 -3.85 -18.83 2.28
CA ASN A 59 -2.59 -18.78 1.55
C ASN A 59 -2.00 -20.19 1.42
N ALA A 60 -1.65 -20.57 0.21
CA ALA A 60 -0.96 -21.80 -0.11
C ALA A 60 0.37 -21.48 -0.79
N GLY A 61 1.47 -21.97 -0.22
CA GLY A 61 2.81 -21.83 -0.76
C GLY A 61 3.42 -23.20 -1.04
N PHE A 62 4.12 -23.32 -2.16
CA PHE A 62 4.89 -24.53 -2.47
C PHE A 62 6.26 -24.14 -3.03
N THR A 63 7.32 -24.58 -2.37
CA THR A 63 8.70 -24.26 -2.72
C THR A 63 9.46 -25.53 -3.04
N THR A 64 10.22 -25.50 -4.13
CA THR A 64 11.18 -26.53 -4.52
C THR A 64 12.58 -25.93 -4.65
N GLU A 65 13.55 -26.75 -5.02
CA GLU A 65 14.89 -26.28 -5.39
C GLU A 65 14.86 -25.38 -6.62
N SER A 66 13.92 -25.55 -7.54
CA SER A 66 13.88 -24.84 -8.84
C SER A 66 12.87 -23.70 -8.90
N TYR A 67 11.77 -23.77 -8.15
CA TYR A 67 10.71 -22.77 -8.23
C TYR A 67 9.93 -22.61 -6.92
N LYS A 68 9.17 -21.53 -6.83
CA LYS A 68 8.17 -21.25 -5.80
C LYS A 68 6.86 -20.92 -6.48
N VAL A 69 5.75 -21.41 -5.96
CA VAL A 69 4.41 -20.95 -6.34
C VAL A 69 3.66 -20.50 -5.11
N TYR A 70 2.81 -19.50 -5.29
CA TYR A 70 2.03 -18.93 -4.21
C TYR A 70 0.64 -18.54 -4.70
N LEU A 71 -0.37 -18.96 -3.94
CA LEU A 71 -1.77 -18.62 -4.15
C LEU A 71 -2.34 -18.03 -2.86
N SER A 72 -2.99 -16.88 -2.97
CA SER A 72 -3.71 -16.24 -1.87
C SER A 72 -5.14 -15.95 -2.33
N LEU A 73 -6.08 -16.68 -1.76
CA LEU A 73 -7.51 -16.41 -1.90
C LEU A 73 -7.89 -15.40 -0.82
N GLN A 74 -8.67 -14.39 -1.20
CA GLN A 74 -9.10 -13.33 -0.30
C GLN A 74 -10.59 -13.06 -0.45
N ASP A 75 -11.23 -12.76 0.67
CA ASP A 75 -12.53 -12.13 0.70
C ASP A 75 -12.50 -10.93 1.65
N VAL A 76 -13.16 -9.84 1.27
CA VAL A 76 -13.29 -8.61 2.04
C VAL A 76 -14.76 -8.22 2.10
N MET A 77 -15.36 -8.44 3.26
CA MET A 77 -16.81 -8.30 3.43
C MET A 77 -17.16 -7.29 4.51
N VAL A 78 -18.23 -6.52 4.31
CA VAL A 78 -18.87 -5.70 5.33
C VAL A 78 -20.00 -6.52 5.98
N TRP A 79 -20.08 -6.48 7.31
CA TRP A 79 -21.07 -7.29 8.05
C TRP A 79 -22.49 -6.89 7.67
N GLY A 80 -23.25 -7.87 7.14
CA GLY A 80 -24.63 -7.68 6.73
C GLY A 80 -24.83 -7.09 5.33
N GLU A 81 -23.77 -6.87 4.54
CA GLU A 81 -23.89 -6.29 3.19
C GLU A 81 -24.63 -7.21 2.21
N ASN A 82 -24.57 -8.53 2.43
CA ASN A 82 -25.31 -9.52 1.66
C ASN A 82 -26.62 -9.87 2.36
N ARG A 83 -27.74 -9.78 1.63
CA ARG A 83 -29.06 -10.21 2.12
C ARG A 83 -29.02 -11.70 2.45
N GLN A 84 -29.58 -12.06 3.61
CA GLN A 84 -29.67 -13.45 4.04
C GLN A 84 -30.47 -14.31 3.05
N ILE A 85 -30.05 -15.56 2.87
CA ILE A 85 -30.70 -16.56 1.99
C ILE A 85 -30.70 -16.11 0.51
N LEU A 86 -29.69 -15.34 0.09
CA LEU A 86 -29.42 -15.16 -1.33
C LEU A 86 -28.67 -16.39 -1.88
N PRO A 87 -29.02 -16.87 -3.08
CA PRO A 87 -28.33 -17.99 -3.71
C PRO A 87 -26.99 -17.58 -4.35
N TYR A 88 -26.67 -16.29 -4.39
CA TYR A 88 -25.41 -15.77 -4.93
C TYR A 88 -24.92 -14.59 -4.08
N ASP A 89 -23.60 -14.42 -4.07
CA ASP A 89 -22.93 -13.30 -3.42
C ASP A 89 -23.07 -12.03 -4.26
N GLN A 90 -23.60 -10.94 -3.69
CA GLN A 90 -23.86 -9.70 -4.44
C GLN A 90 -22.68 -8.74 -4.43
N ASN A 91 -21.77 -8.86 -3.46
CA ASN A 91 -20.67 -7.92 -3.29
C ASN A 91 -19.50 -8.18 -4.27
N ASN A 92 -19.46 -9.36 -4.91
CA ASN A 92 -18.35 -9.84 -5.76
C ASN A 92 -16.95 -9.63 -5.12
N SER A 93 -16.83 -9.75 -3.80
CA SER A 93 -15.59 -9.41 -3.06
C SER A 93 -14.55 -10.52 -3.04
N PHE A 94 -14.95 -11.77 -3.30
CA PHE A 94 -14.02 -12.90 -3.35
C PHE A 94 -13.07 -12.76 -4.55
N ALA A 95 -11.77 -12.69 -4.27
CA ALA A 95 -10.74 -12.46 -5.27
C ALA A 95 -9.50 -13.33 -5.04
N ILE A 96 -8.80 -13.64 -6.13
CA ILE A 96 -7.40 -14.09 -6.06
C ILE A 96 -6.54 -12.87 -5.79
N PHE A 97 -6.09 -12.70 -4.55
CA PHE A 97 -5.26 -11.59 -4.13
C PHE A 97 -3.81 -11.71 -4.63
N GLN A 98 -3.26 -12.94 -4.64
CA GLN A 98 -1.97 -13.24 -5.26
C GLN A 98 -2.02 -14.59 -5.95
N ALA A 99 -1.40 -14.68 -7.12
CA ALA A 99 -1.17 -15.91 -7.86
C ALA A 99 0.07 -15.71 -8.72
N TRP A 100 1.20 -16.26 -8.27
CA TRP A 100 2.47 -16.09 -8.96
C TRP A 100 3.37 -17.31 -8.84
N ALA A 101 4.29 -17.43 -9.78
CA ALA A 101 5.39 -18.38 -9.76
C ALA A 101 6.73 -17.64 -9.82
N GLU A 102 7.69 -18.06 -9.02
CA GLU A 102 9.08 -17.62 -9.07
C GLU A 102 9.97 -18.78 -9.49
N ILE A 103 10.66 -18.66 -10.62
CA ILE A 103 11.54 -19.68 -11.20
C ILE A 103 12.98 -19.24 -10.97
N LYS A 104 13.81 -20.09 -10.37
CA LYS A 104 15.24 -19.84 -10.19
C LYS A 104 15.97 -20.13 -11.50
N LEU A 105 16.82 -19.20 -11.92
CA LEU A 105 17.60 -19.28 -13.15
C LEU A 105 19.07 -19.63 -12.88
N GLY A 106 19.51 -19.58 -11.62
CA GLY A 106 20.89 -19.88 -11.21
C GLY A 106 21.69 -18.61 -10.89
N GLU A 107 22.81 -18.75 -10.17
CA GLU A 107 23.77 -17.66 -9.89
C GLU A 107 23.15 -16.38 -9.29
N GLY A 108 22.14 -16.55 -8.43
CA GLY A 108 21.41 -15.43 -7.80
C GLY A 108 20.29 -14.83 -8.65
N TRP A 109 20.06 -15.32 -9.87
CA TRP A 109 18.96 -14.90 -10.74
C TRP A 109 17.68 -15.71 -10.52
N SER A 110 16.54 -15.02 -10.57
CA SER A 110 15.21 -15.63 -10.67
C SER A 110 14.27 -14.77 -11.52
N THR A 111 13.17 -15.35 -11.99
CA THR A 111 12.06 -14.61 -12.59
C THR A 111 10.77 -14.88 -11.83
N LYS A 112 9.99 -13.85 -11.49
CA LYS A 112 8.73 -13.96 -10.76
C LYS A 112 7.58 -13.36 -11.57
N ILE A 113 6.62 -14.18 -11.94
CA ILE A 113 5.57 -13.83 -12.89
C ILE A 113 4.19 -14.08 -12.26
N GLY A 114 3.29 -13.12 -12.44
CA GLY A 114 1.88 -13.22 -12.04
C GLY A 114 1.43 -12.09 -11.11
N ARG A 115 0.23 -12.25 -10.55
CA ARG A 115 -0.37 -11.32 -9.60
C ARG A 115 0.33 -11.36 -8.27
N GLN A 116 0.96 -10.27 -7.86
CA GLN A 116 1.83 -10.24 -6.70
C GLN A 116 1.82 -8.89 -6.00
N VAL A 117 2.22 -8.88 -4.72
CA VAL A 117 2.51 -7.62 -4.03
C VAL A 117 3.88 -7.11 -4.47
N LEU A 118 3.94 -5.82 -4.83
CA LEU A 118 5.17 -5.05 -4.95
C LEU A 118 5.29 -4.18 -3.69
N SER A 119 6.31 -4.44 -2.88
CA SER A 119 6.55 -3.73 -1.63
C SER A 119 8.05 -3.51 -1.48
N TYR A 120 8.47 -2.26 -1.63
CA TYR A 120 9.88 -1.86 -1.62
C TYR A 120 10.13 -0.81 -0.54
N ASP A 121 11.33 -0.89 0.06
CA ASP A 121 11.80 0.00 1.12
C ASP A 121 10.76 0.25 2.23
N ASP A 122 10.55 1.50 2.62
CA ASP A 122 9.57 1.92 3.62
C ASP A 122 8.13 1.98 3.11
N GLN A 123 7.92 1.66 1.83
CA GLN A 123 6.67 1.70 1.07
C GLN A 123 6.17 3.12 0.75
N ARG A 124 7.05 4.11 0.60
CA ARG A 124 6.66 5.47 0.20
C ARG A 124 6.08 5.53 -1.21
N ILE A 125 6.65 4.77 -2.16
CA ILE A 125 6.19 4.72 -3.56
C ILE A 125 5.51 3.39 -3.92
N LEU A 126 6.06 2.24 -3.50
CA LEU A 126 5.53 0.90 -3.81
C LEU A 126 5.27 0.13 -2.51
N GLY A 127 4.01 0.05 -2.11
CA GLY A 127 3.55 -0.57 -0.89
C GLY A 127 2.41 -1.57 -1.07
N GLY A 128 2.34 -2.54 -0.16
CA GLY A 128 1.29 -3.55 -0.16
C GLY A 128 -0.07 -3.08 0.35
N LEU A 129 -0.15 -1.85 0.90
CA LEU A 129 -1.36 -1.23 1.46
C LEU A 129 -2.12 -2.17 2.43
N ASP A 130 -1.40 -2.88 3.30
CA ASP A 130 -2.03 -3.92 4.12
C ASP A 130 -3.01 -3.36 5.18
N TRP A 131 -2.97 -2.03 5.41
CA TRP A 131 -3.95 -1.27 6.17
C TRP A 131 -5.36 -1.38 5.58
N ALA A 132 -5.54 -1.08 4.28
CA ALA A 132 -6.83 -1.24 3.62
C ALA A 132 -7.20 -2.71 3.59
N GLN A 133 -8.46 -3.08 3.86
CA GLN A 133 -8.86 -4.50 3.90
C GLN A 133 -8.63 -5.21 2.56
N GLN A 134 -8.58 -4.49 1.45
CA GLN A 134 -8.32 -5.02 0.12
C GLN A 134 -6.85 -5.38 -0.09
N GLY A 135 -5.93 -4.61 0.49
CA GLY A 135 -4.51 -4.65 0.12
C GLY A 135 -4.27 -4.11 -1.30
N ARG A 136 -3.04 -4.20 -1.78
CA ARG A 136 -2.66 -3.84 -3.15
C ARG A 136 -1.84 -4.96 -3.80
N ASN A 137 -2.16 -5.28 -5.05
CA ASN A 137 -1.42 -6.23 -5.88
C ASN A 137 -1.18 -5.64 -7.28
N HIS A 138 -0.27 -6.27 -8.00
CA HIS A 138 0.16 -5.90 -9.34
C HIS A 138 0.31 -7.17 -10.18
N ASP A 139 -0.15 -7.12 -11.42
CA ASP A 139 0.09 -8.18 -12.40
C ASP A 139 1.39 -7.84 -13.14
N ALA A 140 2.47 -8.56 -12.82
CA ALA A 140 3.81 -8.21 -13.31
C ALA A 140 4.72 -9.43 -13.52
N ALA A 141 5.70 -9.28 -14.40
CA ALA A 141 6.86 -10.16 -14.56
C ALA A 141 8.11 -9.45 -14.06
N LEU A 142 8.84 -10.06 -13.13
CA LEU A 142 10.05 -9.51 -12.52
C LEU A 142 11.24 -10.39 -12.89
N ILE A 143 12.31 -9.80 -13.39
CA ILE A 143 13.64 -10.41 -13.42
C ILE A 143 14.38 -9.92 -12.17
N LYS A 144 14.89 -10.84 -11.37
CA LYS A 144 15.48 -10.56 -10.07
C LYS A 144 16.90 -11.09 -10.03
N HIS A 145 17.79 -10.33 -9.41
CA HIS A 145 19.15 -10.74 -9.10
C HIS A 145 19.48 -10.39 -7.66
N LYS A 146 20.03 -11.36 -6.92
CA LYS A 146 20.52 -11.16 -5.56
C LYS A 146 21.93 -11.73 -5.41
N LYS A 147 22.87 -10.90 -4.98
CA LYS A 147 24.25 -11.31 -4.68
C LYS A 147 24.72 -10.66 -3.39
N GLY A 148 24.85 -11.48 -2.34
CA GLY A 148 25.12 -10.96 -0.99
C GLY A 148 24.04 -9.97 -0.54
N ASN A 149 24.44 -8.74 -0.27
CA ASN A 149 23.57 -7.65 0.16
C ASN A 149 23.08 -6.75 -1.00
N PHE A 150 23.44 -7.09 -2.24
CA PHE A 150 22.95 -6.40 -3.44
C PHE A 150 21.66 -7.05 -3.94
N ILE A 151 20.68 -6.22 -4.30
CA ILE A 151 19.42 -6.60 -4.94
C ILE A 151 19.25 -5.76 -6.21
N LEU A 152 18.87 -6.42 -7.29
CA LEU A 152 18.37 -5.80 -8.52
C LEU A 152 17.07 -6.50 -8.90
N ASP A 153 16.00 -5.73 -9.03
CA ASP A 153 14.71 -6.20 -9.54
C ASP A 153 14.30 -5.33 -10.73
N PHE A 154 14.00 -5.96 -11.86
CA PHE A 154 13.44 -5.32 -13.05
C PHE A 154 12.03 -5.85 -13.31
N ALA A 155 11.02 -5.00 -13.23
CA ALA A 155 9.62 -5.39 -13.43
C ALA A 155 9.06 -4.83 -14.74
N LEU A 156 8.25 -5.66 -15.41
CA LEU A 156 7.40 -5.28 -16.53
C LEU A 156 5.96 -5.65 -16.18
N ALA A 157 5.03 -4.77 -16.47
CA ALA A 157 3.60 -5.04 -16.33
C ALA A 157 2.82 -4.52 -17.54
N PHE A 158 1.73 -5.22 -17.85
CA PHE A 158 0.81 -4.90 -18.92
C PHE A 158 -0.60 -5.34 -18.51
N ASN A 159 -1.48 -4.37 -18.26
CA ASN A 159 -2.84 -4.56 -17.79
C ASN A 159 -3.84 -4.25 -18.90
N GLN A 160 -4.93 -5.01 -18.92
CA GLN A 160 -6.03 -4.90 -19.88
C GLN A 160 -7.33 -5.30 -19.20
N ASP A 161 -8.44 -4.76 -19.68
CA ASP A 161 -9.76 -5.15 -19.22
C ASP A 161 -10.42 -6.04 -20.26
N TYR A 162 -10.95 -7.16 -19.80
CA TYR A 162 -11.66 -8.13 -20.63
C TYR A 162 -13.11 -8.20 -20.14
N SER A 163 -13.96 -7.37 -20.71
CA SER A 163 -15.42 -7.49 -20.56
C SER A 163 -16.03 -7.88 -21.91
N ASN A 164 -15.63 -9.05 -22.42
CA ASN A 164 -16.18 -9.59 -23.66
C ASN A 164 -16.77 -10.99 -23.40
N PRO A 165 -18.03 -11.24 -23.80
CA PRO A 165 -18.67 -12.56 -23.65
C PRO A 165 -17.90 -13.73 -24.28
N THR A 166 -17.05 -13.48 -25.27
CA THR A 166 -16.24 -14.51 -25.95
C THR A 166 -14.83 -14.65 -25.37
N GLY A 167 -14.47 -13.86 -24.35
CA GLY A 167 -13.16 -13.87 -23.70
C GLY A 167 -12.17 -12.93 -24.37
N PHE A 168 -11.11 -13.47 -24.99
CA PHE A 168 -10.05 -12.65 -25.60
C PHE A 168 -10.58 -11.82 -26.77
N VAL A 169 -10.38 -10.51 -26.71
CA VAL A 169 -10.56 -9.63 -27.88
C VAL A 169 -9.39 -9.81 -28.84
N SER A 170 -9.68 -9.93 -30.15
CA SER A 170 -8.66 -10.13 -31.19
C SER A 170 -8.08 -8.82 -31.74
N THR A 171 -8.61 -7.68 -31.29
CA THR A 171 -8.24 -6.34 -31.76
C THR A 171 -8.19 -5.36 -30.60
N GLY A 172 -7.16 -4.52 -30.55
CA GLY A 172 -7.00 -3.50 -29.52
C GLY A 172 -6.49 -4.04 -28.19
N THR A 173 -6.11 -3.13 -27.30
CA THR A 173 -5.58 -3.47 -25.97
C THR A 173 -6.13 -2.56 -24.88
N GLY A 174 -7.28 -1.90 -25.10
CA GLY A 174 -7.86 -0.89 -24.19
C GLY A 174 -7.81 -1.29 -22.71
N TYR A 175 -7.62 -0.29 -21.86
CA TYR A 175 -7.59 -0.45 -20.41
C TYR A 175 -8.38 0.68 -19.78
N ASP A 176 -9.65 0.40 -19.52
CA ASP A 176 -10.69 1.31 -19.06
C ASP A 176 -10.81 1.37 -17.53
N THR A 177 -10.09 0.49 -16.82
CA THR A 177 -9.98 0.53 -15.36
C THR A 177 -9.32 1.84 -14.94
N THR A 178 -10.10 2.68 -14.27
CA THR A 178 -9.70 3.99 -13.76
C THR A 178 -9.73 4.03 -12.23
N GLY A 179 -9.25 5.13 -11.66
CA GLY A 179 -9.18 5.32 -10.21
C GLY A 179 -7.96 4.63 -9.59
N PHE A 180 -7.60 5.10 -8.38
CA PHE A 180 -6.48 4.57 -7.58
C PHE A 180 -5.16 4.38 -8.35
N PHE A 181 -4.93 5.20 -9.38
CA PHE A 181 -3.72 5.21 -10.22
C PHE A 181 -3.45 3.89 -10.94
N SER A 182 -4.54 3.20 -11.29
CA SER A 182 -4.53 2.05 -12.20
C SER A 182 -3.79 2.42 -13.49
N TYR A 183 -2.82 1.59 -13.86
CA TYR A 183 -1.90 1.84 -14.97
C TYR A 183 -2.04 0.73 -16.00
N LYS A 184 -1.84 1.07 -17.27
CA LYS A 184 -1.81 0.09 -18.36
C LYS A 184 -0.47 -0.61 -18.45
N THR A 185 0.64 0.14 -18.34
CA THR A 185 1.99 -0.44 -18.42
C THR A 185 2.87 0.02 -17.27
N MET A 186 3.81 -0.84 -16.87
CA MET A 186 4.88 -0.48 -15.94
C MET A 186 6.22 -0.98 -16.46
N GLN A 187 7.25 -0.16 -16.34
CA GLN A 187 8.65 -0.59 -16.38
C GLN A 187 9.32 -0.08 -15.11
N MET A 188 9.90 -0.97 -14.33
CA MET A 188 10.53 -0.61 -13.05
C MET A 188 11.93 -1.21 -12.98
N LEU A 189 12.91 -0.42 -12.56
CA LEU A 189 14.20 -0.89 -12.10
C LEU A 189 14.37 -0.49 -10.64
N TYR A 190 14.65 -1.47 -9.79
CA TYR A 190 14.96 -1.29 -8.39
C TYR A 190 16.34 -1.85 -8.09
N LEU A 191 17.20 -1.05 -7.49
CA LEU A 191 18.52 -1.44 -7.01
C LEU A 191 18.60 -1.16 -5.52
N LYS A 192 19.17 -2.08 -4.73
CA LYS A 192 19.47 -1.84 -3.32
C LYS A 192 20.79 -2.46 -2.93
N GLN A 193 21.55 -1.72 -2.12
CA GLN A 193 22.73 -2.21 -1.45
C GLN A 193 22.61 -1.97 0.05
N SER A 194 22.92 -3.00 0.83
CA SER A 194 22.98 -2.91 2.29
C SER A 194 24.40 -3.14 2.82
N TRP A 195 24.81 -2.27 3.72
CA TRP A 195 26.02 -2.36 4.55
C TRP A 195 25.60 -2.55 6.01
N GLU A 196 26.57 -2.64 6.93
CA GLU A 196 26.30 -2.93 8.35
C GLU A 196 25.36 -1.91 9.01
N LYS A 197 25.56 -0.62 8.73
CA LYS A 197 24.84 0.49 9.39
C LYS A 197 24.03 1.33 8.42
N PHE A 198 24.10 1.04 7.13
CA PHE A 198 23.56 1.89 6.09
C PHE A 198 22.94 1.04 4.99
N SER A 199 21.84 1.48 4.41
CA SER A 199 21.35 0.94 3.15
C SER A 199 20.86 2.06 2.24
N GLY A 200 21.02 1.86 0.94
CA GLY A 200 20.54 2.80 -0.07
C GLY A 200 19.89 2.06 -1.22
N SER A 201 18.78 2.60 -1.71
CA SER A 201 18.09 2.09 -2.89
C SER A 201 17.97 3.14 -4.00
N LEU A 202 17.79 2.70 -5.23
CA LEU A 202 17.38 3.51 -6.37
C LEU A 202 16.16 2.86 -7.02
N LEU A 203 15.10 3.64 -7.18
CA LEU A 203 13.89 3.27 -7.90
C LEU A 203 13.79 4.13 -9.17
N LEU A 204 13.72 3.47 -10.32
CA LEU A 204 13.29 4.06 -11.59
C LEU A 204 11.98 3.39 -11.98
N LEU A 205 10.90 4.16 -12.07
CA LEU A 205 9.57 3.64 -12.35
C LEU A 205 8.95 4.46 -13.48
N ASN A 206 8.51 3.80 -14.54
CA ASN A 206 7.73 4.40 -15.61
C ASN A 206 6.34 3.75 -15.65
N ASN A 207 5.30 4.52 -15.40
CA ASN A 207 3.91 4.08 -15.48
C ASN A 207 3.22 4.70 -16.69
N GLY A 208 2.71 3.84 -17.57
CA GLY A 208 1.88 4.24 -18.71
C GLY A 208 0.39 4.17 -18.37
N PHE A 209 -0.31 5.31 -18.44
CA PHE A 209 -1.76 5.42 -18.29
C PHE A 209 -2.43 5.41 -19.66
N GLN A 210 -3.56 4.72 -19.80
CA GLN A 210 -4.31 4.66 -21.06
C GLN A 210 -4.75 6.06 -21.49
N LYS A 211 -4.47 6.44 -22.75
CA LYS A 211 -5.03 7.63 -23.41
C LYS A 211 -6.22 7.25 -24.26
N TYR A 212 -7.10 8.20 -24.52
CA TYR A 212 -8.20 8.04 -25.45
C TYR A 212 -8.20 9.19 -26.43
N ASP A 213 -8.54 8.92 -27.69
CA ASP A 213 -8.74 9.98 -28.66
C ASP A 213 -10.09 10.71 -28.44
N GLY A 214 -10.39 11.69 -29.29
CA GLY A 214 -11.63 12.48 -29.19
C GLY A 214 -12.92 11.67 -29.41
N SER A 215 -12.83 10.43 -29.88
CA SER A 215 -13.94 9.48 -30.01
C SER A 215 -14.02 8.48 -28.85
N SER A 216 -13.21 8.66 -27.80
CA SER A 216 -13.06 7.72 -26.69
C SER A 216 -12.47 6.36 -27.07
N GLU A 217 -11.70 6.30 -28.16
CA GLU A 217 -11.00 5.08 -28.57
C GLU A 217 -9.60 5.02 -27.95
N PRO A 218 -9.12 3.85 -27.46
CA PRO A 218 -7.79 3.71 -26.88
C PRO A 218 -6.64 4.13 -27.82
N ASP A 219 -5.89 5.18 -27.45
CA ASP A 219 -4.81 5.75 -28.27
C ASP A 219 -3.46 5.81 -27.53
N GLY A 220 -2.82 4.64 -27.33
CA GLY A 220 -1.52 4.57 -26.69
C GLY A 220 -1.55 4.90 -25.19
N VAL A 221 -0.44 5.46 -24.68
CA VAL A 221 -0.28 5.76 -23.24
C VAL A 221 0.38 7.12 -22.98
N SER A 222 0.02 7.77 -21.87
CA SER A 222 0.80 8.85 -21.26
C SER A 222 1.70 8.26 -20.18
N ASN A 223 2.96 8.68 -20.12
CA ASN A 223 3.96 8.04 -19.28
C ASN A 223 4.41 8.98 -18.16
N LEU A 224 4.24 8.57 -16.92
CA LEU A 224 4.75 9.26 -15.72
C LEU A 224 5.97 8.49 -15.21
N GLN A 225 7.11 9.17 -15.16
CA GLN A 225 8.32 8.62 -14.57
C GLN A 225 8.45 9.08 -13.12
N THR A 226 8.72 8.15 -12.20
CA THR A 226 9.12 8.41 -10.81
C THR A 226 10.54 7.90 -10.62
N ILE A 227 11.44 8.78 -10.18
CA ILE A 227 12.86 8.47 -9.96
C ILE A 227 13.20 8.88 -8.54
N GLY A 228 13.83 8.02 -7.76
CA GLY A 228 14.26 8.42 -6.43
C GLY A 228 14.98 7.35 -5.62
N THR A 229 15.30 7.72 -4.39
CA THR A 229 16.11 6.93 -3.47
C THR A 229 15.48 6.88 -2.09
N HIS A 230 15.69 5.75 -1.43
CA HIS A 230 15.47 5.60 0.00
C HIS A 230 16.79 5.25 0.68
N LEU A 231 17.11 5.96 1.76
CA LEU A 231 18.33 5.77 2.55
C LEU A 231 17.95 5.45 3.98
N ASP A 232 18.51 4.37 4.52
CA ASP A 232 18.41 3.99 5.93
C ASP A 232 19.80 4.06 6.56
N TYR A 233 19.90 4.61 7.77
CA TYR A 233 21.12 4.57 8.59
C TYR A 233 20.76 4.23 10.04
N GLU A 234 21.47 3.27 10.63
CA GLU A 234 21.26 2.84 12.02
C GLU A 234 22.61 2.65 12.74
N VAL A 235 22.78 3.30 13.88
CA VAL A 235 23.96 3.15 14.74
C VAL A 235 23.58 3.27 16.21
N GLY A 236 23.80 2.20 16.97
CA GLY A 236 23.49 2.16 18.40
C GLY A 236 22.00 2.42 18.67
N SER A 237 21.69 3.51 19.36
CA SER A 237 20.31 3.93 19.63
C SER A 237 19.72 4.88 18.59
N PHE A 238 20.48 5.26 17.56
CA PHE A 238 20.08 6.26 16.58
C PHE A 238 19.73 5.60 15.24
N GLY A 239 18.59 6.00 14.67
CA GLY A 239 18.15 5.64 13.33
C GLY A 239 17.80 6.89 12.52
N LEU A 240 18.03 6.83 11.22
CA LEU A 240 17.68 7.86 10.24
C LEU A 240 17.12 7.17 9.00
N ALA A 241 16.00 7.67 8.49
CA ALA A 241 15.49 7.31 7.17
C ALA A 241 15.30 8.58 6.33
N ALA A 242 15.64 8.52 5.06
CA ALA A 242 15.47 9.64 4.13
C ALA A 242 14.90 9.16 2.80
N ASN A 243 13.98 9.94 2.25
CA ASN A 243 13.34 9.73 0.96
C ASN A 243 13.58 10.94 0.06
N ALA A 244 13.94 10.71 -1.20
CA ALA A 244 14.00 11.76 -2.20
C ALA A 244 13.54 11.23 -3.55
N PHE A 245 12.42 11.76 -4.05
CA PHE A 245 11.79 11.33 -5.29
C PHE A 245 11.43 12.54 -6.15
N VAL A 246 11.45 12.34 -7.47
CA VAL A 246 11.00 13.31 -8.47
C VAL A 246 10.08 12.63 -9.46
N GLN A 247 9.15 13.41 -10.03
CA GLN A 247 8.24 12.97 -11.08
C GLN A 247 8.33 13.88 -12.31
N THR A 248 8.24 13.28 -13.50
CA THR A 248 8.26 13.96 -14.80
C THR A 248 7.48 13.16 -15.84
N GLY A 249 7.20 13.78 -16.99
CA GLY A 249 6.43 13.19 -18.08
C GLY A 249 4.97 13.62 -18.00
N LYS A 250 4.04 12.69 -18.25
CA LYS A 250 2.60 12.97 -18.28
C LYS A 250 1.84 11.98 -17.41
N ARG A 251 0.97 12.48 -16.54
CA ARG A 251 0.08 11.65 -15.72
C ARG A 251 -1.19 11.27 -16.49
N GLN A 252 -2.10 10.56 -15.82
CA GLN A 252 -3.45 10.29 -16.33
C GLN A 252 -4.15 11.61 -16.71
N GLY A 253 -4.84 11.61 -17.87
CA GLY A 253 -5.45 12.82 -18.43
C GLY A 253 -4.49 13.71 -19.22
N GLU A 254 -3.29 13.19 -19.54
CA GLU A 254 -2.28 13.86 -20.39
C GLU A 254 -1.71 15.17 -19.82
N ILE A 255 -1.88 15.40 -18.52
CA ILE A 255 -1.36 16.57 -17.81
C ILE A 255 0.17 16.45 -17.69
N ASP A 256 0.89 17.47 -18.15
CA ASP A 256 2.35 17.55 -18.08
C ASP A 256 2.81 17.76 -16.64
N VAL A 257 3.80 16.98 -16.18
CA VAL A 257 4.34 17.05 -14.82
C VAL A 257 5.69 17.74 -14.84
N LYS A 258 5.82 18.87 -14.13
CA LYS A 258 7.05 19.67 -14.07
C LYS A 258 7.40 20.02 -12.63
N GLY A 259 8.64 19.77 -12.24
CA GLY A 259 9.13 20.15 -10.91
C GLY A 259 8.46 19.39 -9.76
N ALA A 260 7.82 18.24 -10.02
CA ALA A 260 7.20 17.45 -8.97
C ALA A 260 8.24 16.69 -8.15
N TYR A 261 8.22 16.83 -6.83
CA TYR A 261 9.18 16.21 -5.92
C TYR A 261 8.55 15.78 -4.59
N LEU A 262 9.22 14.83 -3.92
CA LEU A 262 8.96 14.41 -2.57
C LEU A 262 10.27 14.28 -1.80
N LEU A 263 10.35 14.90 -0.63
CA LEU A 263 11.46 14.79 0.30
C LEU A 263 10.94 14.38 1.67
N GLY A 264 11.54 13.37 2.29
CA GLY A 264 11.18 12.94 3.65
C GLY A 264 12.43 12.69 4.48
N LEU A 265 12.37 13.04 5.77
CA LEU A 265 13.44 12.79 6.73
C LEU A 265 12.83 12.38 8.06
N ASP A 266 13.18 11.18 8.52
CA ASP A 266 12.76 10.61 9.81
C ASP A 266 13.98 10.30 10.67
N VAL A 267 13.95 10.74 11.91
CA VAL A 267 14.95 10.44 12.94
C VAL A 267 14.29 9.61 14.03
N ALA A 268 14.93 8.51 14.44
CA ALA A 268 14.52 7.68 15.55
C ALA A 268 15.62 7.62 16.62
N TYR A 269 15.23 7.76 17.89
CA TYR A 269 16.13 7.62 19.02
C TYR A 269 15.56 6.68 20.08
N LYS A 270 16.22 5.55 20.27
CA LYS A 270 15.92 4.56 21.31
C LYS A 270 16.48 5.02 22.65
N THR A 271 15.67 5.75 23.43
CA THR A 271 16.04 6.26 24.76
C THR A 271 16.22 5.14 25.79
N SER A 272 15.52 4.01 25.59
CA SER A 272 15.66 2.78 26.40
C SER A 272 15.10 1.57 25.65
N ASP A 273 15.17 0.37 26.24
CA ASP A 273 14.49 -0.81 25.70
C ASP A 273 12.96 -0.73 25.66
N LYS A 274 12.38 0.27 26.33
CA LYS A 274 10.93 0.47 26.42
C LYS A 274 10.41 1.65 25.62
N VAL A 275 11.27 2.59 25.22
CA VAL A 275 10.83 3.85 24.62
C VAL A 275 11.71 4.17 23.43
N THR A 276 11.06 4.42 22.29
CA THR A 276 11.68 4.98 21.09
C THR A 276 10.96 6.26 20.73
N LEU A 277 11.70 7.35 20.65
CA LEU A 277 11.19 8.65 20.20
C LEU A 277 11.49 8.80 18.71
N GLY A 278 10.60 9.45 17.98
CA GLY A 278 10.79 9.79 16.58
C GLY A 278 10.44 11.25 16.32
N ALA A 279 11.11 11.85 15.33
CA ALA A 279 10.77 13.15 14.80
C ALA A 279 11.09 13.16 13.31
N GLY A 280 10.30 13.86 12.51
CA GLY A 280 10.51 13.91 11.08
C GLY A 280 9.76 15.04 10.40
N LEU A 281 10.03 15.18 9.11
CA LEU A 281 9.34 16.10 8.22
C LEU A 281 9.20 15.47 6.83
N GLU A 282 8.17 15.90 6.11
CA GLU A 282 7.96 15.53 4.73
C GLU A 282 7.47 16.73 3.92
N ILE A 283 8.00 16.87 2.70
CA ILE A 283 7.56 17.83 1.70
C ILE A 283 7.13 17.04 0.46
N ILE A 284 5.92 17.29 -0.01
CA ILE A 284 5.36 16.80 -1.26
C ILE A 284 4.95 18.03 -2.06
N SER A 285 5.55 18.24 -3.21
CA SER A 285 5.29 19.42 -4.03
C SER A 285 3.82 19.50 -4.45
N GLY A 286 3.30 20.72 -4.47
CA GLY A 286 1.94 21.02 -4.89
C GLY A 286 1.81 21.51 -6.32
N ASN A 287 0.56 21.64 -6.75
CA ASN A 287 0.25 22.24 -8.03
C ASN A 287 0.20 23.77 -7.93
N ASP A 288 1.22 24.42 -8.47
CA ASP A 288 1.32 25.86 -8.69
C ASP A 288 1.35 26.24 -10.19
N ALA A 289 1.08 25.28 -11.07
CA ALA A 289 1.34 25.41 -12.49
C ALA A 289 0.11 25.90 -13.29
N ASP A 290 0.38 26.40 -14.50
CA ASP A 290 -0.62 26.81 -15.48
C ASP A 290 -1.55 25.66 -15.89
N THR A 291 -2.68 26.02 -16.53
CA THR A 291 -3.64 25.04 -17.06
C THR A 291 -2.96 24.05 -18.02
N GLY A 292 -3.15 22.75 -17.76
CA GLY A 292 -2.57 21.66 -18.56
C GLY A 292 -1.24 21.12 -18.01
N GLU A 293 -0.66 21.79 -17.02
CA GLU A 293 0.56 21.38 -16.34
C GLU A 293 0.29 21.15 -14.84
N THR A 294 1.21 20.47 -14.15
CA THR A 294 1.17 20.32 -12.70
C THR A 294 2.53 20.15 -12.05
N GLY A 295 2.72 20.85 -10.92
CA GLY A 295 3.81 20.64 -9.98
C GLY A 295 3.53 19.58 -8.92
N ALA A 296 2.30 19.05 -8.86
CA ALA A 296 1.90 18.16 -7.79
C ALA A 296 2.54 16.77 -7.92
N PHE A 297 3.36 16.41 -6.94
CA PHE A 297 3.85 15.04 -6.80
C PHE A 297 2.74 14.12 -6.31
N PHE A 298 2.73 12.89 -6.81
CA PHE A 298 1.78 11.88 -6.36
C PHE A 298 2.46 10.55 -6.01
N PRO A 299 2.39 10.06 -4.76
CA PRO A 299 2.96 8.77 -4.34
C PRO A 299 2.09 7.59 -4.84
N LEU A 300 2.26 7.26 -6.13
CA LEU A 300 1.41 6.36 -6.94
C LEU A 300 0.87 5.11 -6.24
N TYR A 301 1.75 4.36 -5.56
CA TYR A 301 1.38 3.11 -4.89
C TYR A 301 1.90 3.05 -3.45
N GLY A 302 2.04 4.21 -2.82
CA GLY A 302 2.49 4.30 -1.43
C GLY A 302 1.48 3.73 -0.43
N THR A 303 1.97 3.37 0.75
CA THR A 303 1.12 3.09 1.93
C THR A 303 0.90 4.40 2.70
N ASN A 304 0.26 5.39 2.07
CA ASN A 304 0.21 6.79 2.54
C ASN A 304 -0.40 6.96 3.94
N HIS A 305 -1.34 6.10 4.34
CA HIS A 305 -1.85 6.00 5.72
C HIS A 305 -0.72 5.96 6.77
N LYS A 306 0.42 5.31 6.48
CA LYS A 306 1.56 5.24 7.40
C LYS A 306 2.25 6.59 7.61
N PHE A 307 2.20 7.48 6.61
CA PHE A 307 3.02 8.68 6.53
C PHE A 307 2.21 9.94 6.86
N ASN A 308 1.08 10.14 6.19
CA ASN A 308 0.36 11.42 6.13
C ASN A 308 -0.87 11.50 7.06
N GLY A 309 -0.76 10.90 8.25
CA GLY A 309 -1.85 10.82 9.23
C GLY A 309 -2.79 9.64 8.99
N PHE A 310 -3.40 9.18 10.07
CA PHE A 310 -4.32 8.05 10.14
C PHE A 310 -5.76 8.42 9.84
N MET A 311 -6.13 9.71 9.90
CA MET A 311 -7.43 10.20 9.45
C MET A 311 -7.59 10.16 7.92
N ASP A 312 -6.53 9.83 7.16
CA ASP A 312 -6.53 9.66 5.70
C ASP A 312 -6.98 10.90 4.90
N TYR A 313 -6.69 12.10 5.41
CA TYR A 313 -7.05 13.36 4.72
C TYR A 313 -6.23 13.61 3.45
N PHE A 314 -5.06 12.95 3.32
CA PHE A 314 -4.12 13.18 2.23
C PHE A 314 -3.62 11.86 1.61
N TYR A 315 -3.60 11.80 0.28
CA TYR A 315 -2.99 10.77 -0.56
C TYR A 315 -3.51 9.32 -0.42
N VAL A 316 -4.59 9.06 0.33
CA VAL A 316 -5.26 7.73 0.36
C VAL A 316 -6.46 7.73 -0.59
N GLY A 317 -6.15 7.87 -1.89
CA GLY A 317 -7.18 7.99 -2.94
C GLY A 317 -7.77 9.40 -3.09
N ASN A 318 -7.26 10.39 -2.34
CA ASN A 318 -7.61 11.80 -2.41
C ASN A 318 -6.36 12.68 -2.60
N HIS A 319 -6.55 14.01 -2.62
CA HIS A 319 -5.49 15.03 -2.63
C HIS A 319 -4.53 14.98 -3.83
N ALA A 320 -4.89 14.22 -4.86
CA ALA A 320 -4.12 14.13 -6.08
C ALA A 320 -4.25 15.43 -6.88
N ASN A 321 -3.14 15.94 -7.40
CA ASN A 321 -3.16 17.20 -8.18
C ASN A 321 -3.59 18.44 -7.38
N SER A 322 -3.33 18.48 -6.07
CA SER A 322 -3.69 19.59 -5.18
C SER A 322 -2.45 20.40 -4.76
N ILE A 323 -2.57 21.24 -3.74
CA ILE A 323 -1.55 22.17 -3.20
C ILE A 323 -0.31 21.50 -2.57
N GLY A 324 -0.15 20.19 -2.72
CA GLY A 324 0.95 19.46 -2.09
C GLY A 324 0.73 19.30 -0.59
N LEU A 325 1.78 18.94 0.13
CA LEU A 325 1.74 18.79 1.58
C LEU A 325 3.13 19.04 2.17
N PHE A 326 3.18 19.82 3.23
CA PHE A 326 4.31 19.89 4.13
C PHE A 326 3.84 19.45 5.52
N ASP A 327 4.53 18.49 6.11
CA ASP A 327 4.29 18.08 7.48
C ASP A 327 5.56 18.02 8.33
N ILE A 328 5.38 18.35 9.61
CA ILE A 328 6.35 18.10 10.67
C ILE A 328 5.66 17.20 11.69
N HIS A 329 6.35 16.16 12.13
CA HIS A 329 5.75 15.19 13.03
C HIS A 329 6.72 14.70 14.11
N ALA A 330 6.13 14.25 15.21
CA ALA A 330 6.84 13.59 16.30
C ALA A 330 6.08 12.35 16.74
N SER A 331 6.81 11.33 17.22
CA SER A 331 6.22 10.10 17.70
C SER A 331 6.92 9.54 18.93
N ALA A 332 6.18 8.74 19.70
CA ALA A 332 6.70 7.98 20.80
C ALA A 332 6.11 6.56 20.75
N ASN A 333 7.00 5.57 20.74
CA ASN A 333 6.66 4.16 20.78
C ASN A 333 7.04 3.59 22.16
N PHE A 334 6.02 3.19 22.92
CA PHE A 334 6.15 2.61 24.25
C PHE A 334 5.93 1.10 24.21
N LYS A 335 6.95 0.31 24.54
CA LYS A 335 6.83 -1.10 24.88
C LYS A 335 6.43 -1.23 26.35
N LEU A 336 5.13 -1.32 26.58
CA LEU A 336 4.56 -1.38 27.94
C LEU A 336 4.94 -2.68 28.66
N ASN A 337 4.94 -3.81 27.95
CA ASN A 337 5.46 -5.10 28.38
C ASN A 337 5.77 -5.99 27.16
N ASN A 338 6.01 -7.29 27.37
CA ASN A 338 6.38 -8.21 26.29
C ASN A 338 5.24 -8.52 25.30
N SER A 339 3.99 -8.25 25.65
CA SER A 339 2.82 -8.52 24.81
C SER A 339 2.02 -7.27 24.46
N SER A 340 2.37 -6.08 24.94
CA SER A 340 1.64 -4.85 24.59
C SER A 340 2.51 -3.63 24.35
N SER A 341 2.06 -2.79 23.43
CA SER A 341 2.69 -1.51 23.06
C SER A 341 1.66 -0.42 22.85
N LEU A 342 2.10 0.84 23.01
CA LEU A 342 1.36 2.04 22.65
C LEU A 342 2.23 2.89 21.74
N MET A 343 1.70 3.31 20.61
CA MET A 343 2.27 4.33 19.74
C MET A 343 1.43 5.60 19.89
N ALA A 344 2.11 6.75 20.00
CA ALA A 344 1.50 8.06 19.86
C ALA A 344 2.27 8.84 18.78
N LYS A 345 1.56 9.49 17.85
CA LYS A 345 2.14 10.38 16.83
C LYS A 345 1.34 11.68 16.82
N ILE A 346 2.03 12.79 16.65
CA ILE A 346 1.43 14.09 16.35
C ILE A 346 2.01 14.58 15.03
N LEU A 347 1.14 15.10 14.15
CA LEU A 347 1.51 15.68 12.87
C LEU A 347 0.92 17.08 12.77
N ASN A 348 1.69 18.03 12.27
CA ASN A 348 1.20 19.35 11.90
C ASN A 348 1.31 19.50 10.39
N PHE A 349 0.19 19.82 9.75
CA PHE A 349 0.03 19.81 8.29
C PHE A 349 -0.11 21.24 7.75
N SER A 350 0.51 21.46 6.60
CA SER A 350 0.33 22.65 5.79
C SER A 350 0.41 22.33 4.29
N GLY A 351 -0.14 23.19 3.44
CA GLY A 351 0.08 23.12 1.99
C GLY A 351 1.52 23.49 1.66
N GLU A 352 2.12 22.81 0.69
CA GLU A 352 3.40 23.25 0.13
C GLU A 352 3.17 24.53 -0.70
N GLN A 353 2.07 24.54 -1.46
CA GLN A 353 1.50 25.70 -2.14
C GLN A 353 0.38 26.35 -1.32
N GLU A 354 0.12 27.62 -1.62
CA GLU A 354 -1.00 28.37 -1.05
C GLU A 354 -2.33 27.92 -1.67
N LEU A 355 -3.37 27.93 -0.85
CA LEU A 355 -4.74 27.92 -1.34
C LEU A 355 -5.09 29.27 -1.99
N PRO A 356 -6.18 29.37 -2.77
CA PRO A 356 -6.66 30.63 -3.34
C PRO A 356 -6.81 31.78 -2.33
N SER A 357 -7.13 31.48 -1.06
CA SER A 357 -7.17 32.48 0.01
C SER A 357 -5.81 33.02 0.47
N GLY A 358 -4.71 32.34 0.10
CA GLY A 358 -3.38 32.54 0.68
C GLY A 358 -3.09 31.64 1.88
N GLU A 359 -4.08 30.91 2.40
CA GLU A 359 -3.88 29.99 3.53
C GLU A 359 -2.98 28.80 3.17
N LYS A 360 -2.14 28.42 4.13
CA LYS A 360 -1.37 27.17 4.07
C LYS A 360 -1.65 26.24 5.24
N SER A 361 -2.16 26.72 6.37
CA SER A 361 -2.35 25.87 7.54
C SER A 361 -3.49 24.88 7.32
N LEU A 362 -3.21 23.58 7.46
CA LEU A 362 -4.19 22.50 7.24
C LEU A 362 -4.60 21.80 8.55
N GLY A 363 -3.89 22.06 9.66
CA GLY A 363 -4.28 21.60 10.98
C GLY A 363 -3.30 20.62 11.61
N THR A 364 -3.72 20.00 12.71
CA THR A 364 -2.89 19.09 13.52
C THR A 364 -3.63 17.80 13.78
N GLU A 365 -2.94 16.67 13.69
CA GLU A 365 -3.51 15.35 13.97
C GLU A 365 -2.76 14.64 15.10
N ILE A 366 -3.51 13.94 15.94
CA ILE A 366 -2.98 13.06 16.98
C ILE A 366 -3.45 11.65 16.73
N ASP A 367 -2.50 10.73 16.61
CA ASP A 367 -2.73 9.31 16.36
C ASP A 367 -2.26 8.48 17.55
N LEU A 368 -3.11 7.55 17.97
CA LEU A 368 -2.83 6.59 19.02
C LEU A 368 -3.09 5.17 18.52
N VAL A 369 -2.14 4.27 18.72
CA VAL A 369 -2.33 2.83 18.44
C VAL A 369 -1.86 1.99 19.61
N TYR A 370 -2.80 1.27 20.20
CA TYR A 370 -2.52 0.27 21.21
C TYR A 370 -2.59 -1.13 20.62
N LYS A 371 -1.56 -1.94 20.86
CA LYS A 371 -1.51 -3.34 20.44
C LYS A 371 -1.36 -4.24 21.64
N LYS A 372 -2.13 -5.34 21.67
CA LYS A 372 -1.95 -6.43 22.63
C LYS A 372 -1.96 -7.79 21.94
N ALA A 373 -0.87 -8.52 22.07
CA ALA A 373 -0.71 -9.88 21.62
C ALA A 373 -1.19 -10.87 22.68
N PHE A 374 -1.89 -11.91 22.23
CA PHE A 374 -2.31 -13.06 23.00
C PHE A 374 -1.71 -14.33 22.36
N LYS A 375 -1.93 -15.49 22.99
CA LYS A 375 -1.52 -16.76 22.39
C LYS A 375 -2.41 -17.06 21.18
N GLY A 376 -1.87 -16.85 19.98
CA GLY A 376 -2.51 -17.20 18.70
C GLY A 376 -3.28 -16.07 18.00
N TYR A 377 -3.46 -14.91 18.64
CA TYR A 377 -4.14 -13.75 18.04
C TYR A 377 -3.65 -12.44 18.68
N ALA A 378 -4.03 -11.30 18.09
CA ALA A 378 -3.77 -9.97 18.63
C ALA A 378 -4.99 -9.07 18.53
N LEU A 379 -5.13 -8.15 19.48
CA LEU A 379 -6.05 -7.02 19.43
C LEU A 379 -5.24 -5.76 19.12
N VAL A 380 -5.73 -4.95 18.18
CA VAL A 380 -5.17 -3.64 17.85
C VAL A 380 -6.29 -2.62 17.93
N LEU A 381 -6.08 -1.56 18.71
CA LEU A 381 -7.01 -0.46 18.87
C LEU A 381 -6.34 0.81 18.36
N GLY A 382 -7.07 1.63 17.65
CA GLY A 382 -6.58 2.93 17.22
C GLY A 382 -7.60 4.04 17.46
N TYR A 383 -7.07 5.24 17.68
CA TYR A 383 -7.82 6.47 17.79
C TYR A 383 -7.01 7.58 17.12
N SER A 384 -7.66 8.36 16.27
CA SER A 384 -7.05 9.49 15.58
C SER A 384 -7.98 10.69 15.72
N HIS A 385 -7.41 11.88 15.89
CA HIS A 385 -8.17 13.12 16.00
C HIS A 385 -7.47 14.23 15.21
N LEU A 386 -8.20 14.83 14.28
CA LEU A 386 -7.75 15.98 13.50
C LEU A 386 -8.38 17.26 14.05
N PHE A 387 -7.53 18.25 14.29
CA PHE A 387 -7.88 19.62 14.58
C PHE A 387 -7.67 20.44 13.30
N PRO A 388 -8.71 20.66 12.48
CA PRO A 388 -8.56 21.43 11.25
C PRO A 388 -8.17 22.89 11.53
N ALA A 389 -7.44 23.49 10.60
CA ALA A 389 -7.20 24.93 10.54
C ALA A 389 -7.93 25.54 9.34
N ASP A 390 -7.94 26.87 9.22
CA ASP A 390 -8.67 27.63 8.18
C ASP A 390 -8.49 27.08 6.77
N GLY A 391 -7.25 26.78 6.36
CA GLY A 391 -6.97 26.21 5.05
C GLY A 391 -7.57 24.82 4.81
N MET A 392 -7.82 24.02 5.86
CA MET A 392 -8.49 22.71 5.71
C MET A 392 -9.94 22.86 5.28
N TYR A 393 -10.65 23.85 5.83
CA TYR A 393 -12.04 24.13 5.50
C TYR A 393 -12.18 24.51 4.02
N GLU A 394 -11.30 25.39 3.53
CA GLU A 394 -11.23 25.73 2.11
C GLU A 394 -10.83 24.53 1.25
N LEU A 395 -9.77 23.81 1.63
CA LEU A 395 -9.27 22.66 0.87
C LEU A 395 -10.33 21.57 0.67
N LYS A 396 -11.18 21.34 1.68
CA LYS A 396 -12.26 20.35 1.64
C LYS A 396 -13.60 20.91 1.19
N GLY A 397 -13.69 22.23 0.99
CA GLY A 397 -14.92 22.90 0.56
C GLY A 397 -16.06 22.83 1.58
N VAL A 398 -15.73 22.84 2.88
CA VAL A 398 -16.70 22.83 3.99
C VAL A 398 -16.41 24.03 4.87
N THR A 399 -17.40 24.90 5.11
CA THR A 399 -17.17 26.08 5.96
C THR A 399 -16.95 25.66 7.41
N GLU A 400 -16.21 26.46 8.18
CA GLU A 400 -16.01 26.19 9.61
C GLU A 400 -17.33 26.11 10.38
N THR A 401 -18.30 26.95 10.05
CA THR A 401 -19.62 26.96 10.70
C THR A 401 -20.47 25.74 10.40
N ASP A 402 -20.27 25.12 9.24
CA ASP A 402 -21.02 23.92 8.85
C ASP A 402 -20.30 22.63 9.31
N ALA A 403 -19.01 22.70 9.58
CA ALA A 403 -18.22 21.57 10.02
C ALA A 403 -18.53 21.18 11.46
N ALA A 404 -18.57 19.87 11.71
CA ALA A 404 -18.75 19.36 13.05
C ALA A 404 -17.56 19.73 13.95
N ASN A 405 -17.86 19.96 15.24
CA ASN A 405 -16.90 20.38 16.25
C ASN A 405 -15.71 19.41 16.49
N GLY A 406 -15.76 18.18 15.99
CA GLY A 406 -14.67 17.21 16.13
C GLY A 406 -14.51 16.35 14.89
N GLN A 407 -13.27 16.01 14.54
CA GLN A 407 -12.96 15.13 13.40
C GLN A 407 -12.12 13.98 13.94
N ASN A 408 -12.71 12.81 14.13
CA ASN A 408 -12.06 11.69 14.78
C ASN A 408 -12.44 10.34 14.18
N TRP A 409 -11.54 9.39 14.39
CA TRP A 409 -11.71 8.03 13.91
C TRP A 409 -11.19 7.06 14.95
N ALA A 410 -12.03 6.10 15.33
CA ALA A 410 -11.70 5.05 16.27
C ALA A 410 -11.90 3.70 15.61
N TRP A 411 -11.02 2.75 15.89
CA TRP A 411 -11.12 1.41 15.33
C TRP A 411 -10.59 0.34 16.27
N ALA A 412 -11.16 -0.85 16.14
CA ALA A 412 -10.74 -2.05 16.85
C ALA A 412 -10.61 -3.20 15.86
N MET A 413 -9.46 -3.87 15.87
CA MET A 413 -9.11 -4.92 14.93
C MET A 413 -8.64 -6.16 15.69
N LEU A 414 -9.32 -7.28 15.44
CA LEU A 414 -8.83 -8.60 15.83
C LEU A 414 -7.97 -9.14 14.69
N VAL A 415 -6.81 -9.69 15.00
CA VAL A 415 -5.90 -10.29 14.01
C VAL A 415 -5.61 -11.72 14.41
N ILE A 416 -6.09 -12.67 13.61
CA ILE A 416 -5.79 -14.10 13.76
C ILE A 416 -5.05 -14.55 12.50
N LYS A 417 -3.87 -15.16 12.67
CA LYS A 417 -3.04 -15.67 11.57
C LYS A 417 -2.67 -17.13 11.81
N PRO A 418 -3.62 -18.08 11.67
CA PRO A 418 -3.36 -19.49 11.91
C PRO A 418 -2.35 -20.05 10.91
N LYS A 419 -1.48 -20.94 11.38
CA LYS A 419 -0.63 -21.79 10.54
C LYS A 419 -1.20 -23.19 10.57
N PHE A 420 -1.83 -23.63 9.49
CA PHE A 420 -2.52 -24.92 9.41
C PHE A 420 -1.53 -26.06 9.14
N LEU A 421 -0.67 -25.87 8.13
CA LEU A 421 0.35 -26.83 7.73
C LEU A 421 1.65 -26.11 7.41
N ASN A 422 2.75 -26.66 7.88
CA ASN A 422 4.08 -26.23 7.47
C ASN A 422 5.00 -27.44 7.40
N THR A 423 5.42 -27.83 6.19
CA THR A 423 6.39 -28.91 5.99
C THR A 423 7.81 -28.39 5.75
N SER A 424 8.03 -27.07 5.77
CA SER A 424 9.39 -26.51 5.84
C SER A 424 10.04 -26.91 7.17
N LYS A 425 11.17 -27.60 7.07
CA LYS A 425 12.02 -27.96 8.21
C LYS A 425 12.94 -26.81 8.57
#